data_AF-A0A2D5Y4R9-F1
#
_entry.id   AF-A0A2D5Y4R9-F1
#
_cell.length_a   1.000
_cell.length_b   1.000
_cell.length_c   1.000
_cell.angle_alpha   90.00
_cell.angle_beta   90.00
_cell.angle_gamma   90.00
#
_symmetry.space_group_name_H-M   'P 1'
#
loop_
_entity.id
_entity.type
_entity.pdbx_description
1 polymer ?
#
loop_
_entity_poly.entity_id
_entity_poly.type
_entity_poly.pdbx_seq_one_letter_code
_entity_poly.pdbx_strand_id
1 'polypeptide(L)'
;MVEKLFADECMAAKSSLVSRNITILGRRTSVRLEPEMWMAMKSIAKREGCSIHELCSLISLRKRDNTSLTAAIRVFIMLYFKASSTEEGHARAGHGDFESMKARARITVNDAPVFFRTNRPITDADERRVMSN
;
A
#
# COMPACT_ATOMS: atom_id res chain seq x y z
N MET A 1 -49.66 -3.82 -17.94
CA MET A 1 -48.62 -4.60 -17.24
C MET A 1 -47.27 -4.29 -17.88
N VAL A 2 -46.71 -3.13 -17.55
CA VAL A 2 -45.38 -2.69 -17.99
C VAL A 2 -44.68 -2.06 -16.77
N GLU A 3 -44.33 -2.91 -15.81
CA GLU A 3 -43.43 -2.55 -14.71
C GLU A 3 -42.24 -3.52 -14.77
N LYS A 4 -41.17 -3.10 -15.46
CA LYS A 4 -39.81 -3.62 -15.28
C LYS A 4 -38.78 -2.80 -16.06
N LEU A 5 -38.76 -1.49 -15.82
CA LEU A 5 -37.67 -0.61 -16.25
C LEU A 5 -37.31 0.38 -15.13
N PHE A 6 -36.89 -0.15 -13.98
CA PHE A 6 -36.10 0.59 -12.99
C PHE A 6 -35.20 -0.41 -12.26
N ALA A 7 -34.09 -0.75 -12.90
CA ALA A 7 -32.94 -1.34 -12.25
C ALA A 7 -31.66 -0.83 -12.93
N ASP A 8 -31.61 0.49 -13.10
CA ASP A 8 -30.37 1.22 -13.30
C ASP A 8 -30.07 1.89 -11.96
N GLU A 9 -29.36 1.19 -11.08
CA GLU A 9 -28.74 1.82 -9.92
C GLU A 9 -27.41 1.12 -9.59
N CYS A 10 -26.35 1.68 -10.16
CA CYS A 10 -25.01 1.70 -9.61
C CYS A 10 -24.38 0.34 -9.27
N MET A 11 -23.82 -0.30 -10.30
CA MET A 11 -22.48 -0.89 -10.21
C MET A 11 -21.43 0.21 -9.96
N ALA A 12 -21.63 1.04 -8.92
CA ALA A 12 -20.59 1.91 -8.40
C ALA A 12 -19.46 0.98 -7.96
N ALA A 13 -18.32 1.06 -8.65
CA ALA A 13 -17.14 0.25 -8.40
C ALA A 13 -16.95 0.03 -6.89
N LYS A 14 -17.24 -1.19 -6.41
CA LYS A 14 -17.01 -1.53 -5.00
C LYS A 14 -15.53 -1.30 -4.73
N SER A 15 -15.24 -0.23 -4.01
CA SER A 15 -13.89 0.11 -3.61
C SER A 15 -13.29 -1.09 -2.87
N SER A 16 -12.09 -1.53 -3.29
CA SER A 16 -11.33 -2.61 -2.63
C SER A 16 -10.93 -2.28 -1.19
N LEU A 17 -11.12 -1.02 -0.77
CA LEU A 17 -10.79 -0.55 0.58
C LEU A 17 -11.81 -1.04 1.61
N VAL A 18 -11.29 -1.62 2.68
CA VAL A 18 -12.06 -2.07 3.84
C VAL A 18 -12.09 -0.97 4.90
N SER A 19 -13.28 -0.56 5.32
CA SER A 19 -13.49 0.40 6.41
C SER A 19 -13.46 -0.30 7.77
N ARG A 20 -12.76 0.27 8.75
CA ARG A 20 -12.78 -0.21 10.15
C ARG A 20 -12.81 0.97 11.11
N ASN A 21 -13.49 0.75 12.24
CA ASN A 21 -13.50 1.71 13.33
C ASN A 21 -12.31 1.46 14.27
N ILE A 22 -11.57 2.52 14.57
CA ILE A 22 -10.44 2.51 15.51
C ILE A 22 -10.57 3.67 16.48
N THR A 23 -10.12 3.48 17.72
CA THR A 23 -9.98 4.58 18.69
C THR A 23 -8.63 5.26 18.51
N ILE A 24 -8.64 6.58 18.37
CA ILE A 24 -7.45 7.43 18.22
C ILE A 24 -7.54 8.51 19.28
N LEU A 25 -6.59 8.54 20.21
CA LEU A 25 -6.58 9.51 21.30
C LEU A 25 -7.95 9.64 22.00
N GLY A 26 -8.60 8.49 22.26
CA GLY A 26 -9.94 8.41 22.86
C GLY A 26 -11.12 8.66 21.92
N ARG A 27 -10.90 9.04 20.65
CA ARG A 27 -11.96 9.34 19.68
C ARG A 27 -12.15 8.21 18.68
N ARG A 28 -13.38 7.73 18.51
CA ARG A 28 -13.72 6.73 17.48
C ARG A 28 -13.59 7.36 16.09
N THR A 29 -12.77 6.74 15.25
CA THR A 29 -12.43 7.20 13.90
C THR A 29 -12.61 6.04 12.93
N SER A 30 -13.32 6.26 11.83
CA SER A 30 -13.41 5.29 10.73
C SER A 30 -12.27 5.50 9.74
N VAL A 31 -11.52 4.44 9.44
CA VAL A 31 -10.40 4.46 8.49
C VAL A 31 -10.67 3.43 7.39
N ARG A 32 -10.36 3.79 6.14
CA ARG A 32 -10.48 2.93 4.96
C ARG A 32 -9.09 2.64 4.40
N LEU A 33 -8.73 1.35 4.33
CA LEU A 33 -7.44 0.87 3.83
C LEU A 33 -7.62 -0.43 3.05
N GLU A 34 -6.64 -0.74 2.22
CA GLU A 34 -6.47 -2.01 1.54
C GLU A 34 -6.38 -3.16 2.57
N PRO A 35 -6.96 -4.34 2.30
CA PRO A 35 -6.88 -5.50 3.20
C PRO A 35 -5.44 -5.83 3.63
N GLU A 36 -4.49 -5.73 2.70
CA GLU A 36 -3.06 -6.00 2.88
C GLU A 36 -2.43 -5.03 3.87
N MET A 37 -2.83 -3.76 3.83
CA MET A 37 -2.35 -2.76 4.78
C MET A 37 -2.93 -2.99 6.18
N TRP A 38 -4.18 -3.43 6.29
CA TRP A 38 -4.72 -3.87 7.58
C TRP A 38 -3.97 -5.08 8.15
N MET A 39 -3.59 -6.04 7.31
CA MET A 39 -2.77 -7.18 7.73
C MET A 39 -1.37 -6.73 8.17
N ALA A 40 -0.73 -5.84 7.41
CA ALA A 40 0.56 -5.26 7.76
C ALA A 40 0.51 -4.55 9.12
N MET A 41 -0.52 -3.71 9.36
CA MET A 41 -0.71 -3.06 10.67
C MET A 41 -0.86 -4.06 11.82
N LYS A 42 -1.61 -5.15 11.62
CA LYS A 42 -1.73 -6.23 12.64
C LYS A 42 -0.37 -6.86 12.93
N SER A 43 0.42 -7.14 11.90
CA SER A 43 1.76 -7.71 12.07
C SER A 43 2.70 -6.76 12.81
N ILE A 44 2.66 -5.46 12.50
CA ILE A 44 3.43 -4.44 13.21
C ILE A 44 3.00 -4.36 14.67
N ALA A 45 1.70 -4.19 14.94
CA ALA A 45 1.16 -4.10 16.29
C ALA A 45 1.54 -5.32 17.14
N LYS A 46 1.42 -6.53 16.57
CA LYS A 46 1.87 -7.77 17.23
C LYS A 46 3.38 -7.77 17.52
N ARG A 47 4.21 -7.31 16.59
CA ARG A 47 5.67 -7.28 16.75
C ARG A 47 6.10 -6.26 17.80
N GLU A 48 5.43 -5.12 17.85
CA GLU A 48 5.71 -4.02 18.79
C GLU A 48 5.01 -4.18 20.14
N GLY A 49 4.25 -5.27 20.34
CA GLY A 49 3.54 -5.51 21.59
C GLY A 49 2.48 -4.46 21.94
N CYS A 50 1.89 -3.81 20.93
CA CYS A 50 0.87 -2.78 21.10
C CYS A 50 -0.41 -3.12 20.34
N SER A 51 -1.49 -2.38 20.62
CA SER A 51 -2.73 -2.46 19.86
C SER A 51 -2.70 -1.60 18.59
N ILE A 52 -3.57 -1.93 17.64
CA ILE A 52 -3.78 -1.08 16.45
C ILE A 52 -4.27 0.33 16.84
N HIS A 53 -4.98 0.47 17.95
CA HIS A 53 -5.47 1.76 18.45
C HIS A 53 -4.31 2.65 18.93
N GLU A 54 -3.39 2.08 19.70
CA GLU A 54 -2.18 2.78 20.16
C GLU A 54 -1.27 3.13 18.98
N LEU A 55 -1.07 2.18 18.06
CA LEU A 55 -0.28 2.42 16.85
C LEU A 55 -0.83 3.59 16.02
N CYS A 56 -2.14 3.61 15.77
CA CYS A 56 -2.79 4.70 15.04
C CYS A 56 -2.75 6.02 15.81
N SER A 57 -2.84 5.98 17.14
CA SER A 57 -2.70 7.18 17.98
C SER A 57 -1.30 7.77 17.86
N LEU A 58 -0.26 6.92 17.90
CA LEU A 58 1.12 7.34 17.69
C LEU A 58 1.33 7.95 16.30
N ILE A 59 0.80 7.31 15.25
CA ILE A 59 0.86 7.84 13.88
C ILE A 59 0.13 9.19 13.79
N SER A 60 -1.05 9.32 14.40
CA SER A 60 -1.82 10.58 14.40
C SER A 60 -1.10 11.71 15.14
N LEU A 61 -0.31 11.41 16.17
CA LEU A 61 0.49 12.41 16.90
C LEU A 61 1.72 12.87 16.12
N ARG A 62 2.26 12.02 15.24
CA ARG A 62 3.52 12.27 14.52
C ARG A 62 3.33 12.72 13.07
N LYS A 63 2.14 12.52 12.49
CA LYS A 63 1.86 12.95 11.12
C LYS A 63 1.98 14.47 10.99
N ARG A 64 2.29 14.96 9.79
CA ARG A 64 2.20 16.40 9.47
C ARG A 64 0.74 16.85 9.50
N ASP A 65 0.51 18.12 9.83
CA ASP A 65 -0.85 18.68 9.97
C ASP A 65 -1.65 18.55 8.67
N ASN A 66 -1.02 18.84 7.53
CA ASN A 66 -1.63 18.76 6.20
C ASN A 66 -1.74 17.34 5.62
N THR A 67 -1.38 16.29 6.37
CA THR A 67 -1.45 14.90 5.92
C THR A 67 -2.66 14.20 6.55
N SER A 68 -3.46 13.51 5.73
CA SER A 68 -4.55 12.69 6.23
C SER A 68 -4.01 11.51 7.04
N LEU A 69 -4.78 11.04 8.03
CA LEU A 69 -4.37 9.88 8.82
C LEU A 69 -4.12 8.64 7.93
N THR A 70 -4.99 8.40 6.95
CA THR A 70 -4.85 7.25 6.04
C THR A 70 -3.53 7.33 5.28
N ALA A 71 -3.18 8.50 4.71
CA ALA A 71 -1.89 8.66 4.03
C ALA A 71 -0.71 8.45 4.99
N ALA A 72 -0.79 8.99 6.21
CA ALA A 72 0.23 8.80 7.23
C ALA A 72 0.41 7.32 7.61
N ILE A 73 -0.68 6.56 7.73
CA ILE A 73 -0.63 5.12 7.99
C ILE A 73 0.10 4.38 6.86
N ARG A 74 -0.23 4.67 5.58
CA ARG A 74 0.42 4.02 4.43
C ARG A 74 1.92 4.27 4.43
N VAL A 75 2.33 5.52 4.63
CA VAL A 75 3.75 5.91 4.70
C VAL A 75 4.42 5.25 5.90
N PHE A 76 3.78 5.23 7.06
CA PHE A 76 4.33 4.58 8.26
C PHE A 76 4.61 3.08 8.01
N ILE A 77 3.65 2.34 7.46
CA ILE A 77 3.82 0.91 7.13
C ILE A 77 5.02 0.72 6.20
N MET A 78 5.09 1.50 5.12
CA MET A 78 6.20 1.45 4.18
C MET A 78 7.56 1.71 4.86
N LEU A 79 7.66 2.76 5.67
CA LEU A 79 8.90 3.12 6.36
C LEU A 79 9.31 2.08 7.41
N TYR A 80 8.35 1.52 8.13
CA TYR A 80 8.59 0.48 9.13
C TYR A 80 9.28 -0.75 8.50
N PHE A 81 8.74 -1.26 7.38
CA PHE A 81 9.35 -2.39 6.69
C PHE A 81 10.63 -2.02 5.92
N LYS A 82 10.70 -0.81 5.35
CA LYS A 82 11.93 -0.30 4.72
C LYS A 82 13.10 -0.28 5.71
N ALA A 83 12.88 0.20 6.93
CA ALA A 83 13.91 0.23 7.97
C ALA A 83 14.42 -1.18 8.35
N SER A 84 13.61 -2.22 8.13
CA SER A 84 13.99 -3.63 8.35
C SER A 84 14.69 -4.26 7.13
N SER A 85 14.75 -3.57 6.01
CA SER A 85 15.29 -4.11 4.75
C SER A 85 16.77 -3.74 4.62
N THR A 86 17.65 -4.61 5.14
CA THR A 86 19.13 -4.45 4.99
C THR A 86 19.59 -5.02 3.65
N GLU A 87 20.81 -4.69 3.22
CA GLU A 87 21.38 -5.22 1.96
C GLU A 87 21.49 -6.75 2.00
N GLU A 88 21.94 -7.32 3.12
CA GLU A 88 21.97 -8.78 3.31
C GLU A 88 20.55 -9.37 3.35
N GLY A 89 19.58 -8.63 3.88
CA GLY A 89 18.16 -9.00 3.83
C GLY A 89 17.62 -9.04 2.40
N HIS A 90 17.96 -8.03 1.60
CA HIS A 90 17.63 -7.96 0.18
C HIS A 90 18.26 -9.12 -0.60
N ALA A 91 19.57 -9.35 -0.42
CA ALA A 91 20.28 -10.46 -1.06
C ALA A 91 19.66 -11.82 -0.73
N ARG A 92 19.39 -12.10 0.57
CA ARG A 92 18.74 -13.36 0.99
C ARG A 92 17.32 -13.52 0.46
N ALA A 93 16.59 -12.42 0.28
CA ALA A 93 15.25 -12.43 -0.29
C ALA A 93 15.23 -12.47 -1.83
N GLY A 94 16.39 -12.40 -2.49
CA GLY A 94 16.49 -12.28 -3.95
C GLY A 94 15.92 -10.95 -4.47
N HIS A 95 16.07 -9.88 -3.70
CA HIS A 95 15.74 -8.52 -4.12
C HIS A 95 16.95 -7.89 -4.85
N GLY A 96 16.69 -6.91 -5.72
CA GLY A 96 17.74 -6.20 -6.47
C GLY A 96 17.93 -6.68 -7.91
N ASP A 97 17.30 -7.80 -8.30
CA ASP A 97 17.24 -8.28 -9.68
C ASP A 97 15.80 -8.20 -10.21
N PHE A 98 15.61 -7.52 -11.34
CA PHE A 98 14.29 -7.33 -11.93
C PHE A 98 13.73 -8.60 -12.53
N GLU A 99 14.57 -9.51 -13.05
CA GLU A 99 14.12 -10.81 -13.54
C GLU A 99 13.56 -11.66 -12.40
N SER A 100 14.29 -11.72 -11.27
CA SER A 100 13.82 -12.34 -10.03
C SER A 100 12.53 -11.69 -9.50
N MET A 101 12.38 -10.38 -9.64
CA MET A 101 11.13 -9.68 -9.28
C MET A 101 9.96 -10.13 -10.16
N LYS A 102 10.13 -10.18 -11.49
CA LYS A 102 9.11 -10.67 -12.43
C LYS A 102 8.72 -12.12 -12.16
N ALA A 103 9.72 -12.98 -11.89
CA ALA A 103 9.50 -14.38 -11.55
C ALA A 103 8.62 -14.54 -10.29
N ARG A 104 8.88 -13.75 -9.24
CA ARG A 104 8.05 -13.76 -8.01
C ARG A 104 6.64 -13.22 -8.25
N ALA A 105 6.50 -12.21 -9.10
CA ALA A 105 5.21 -11.66 -9.51
C ALA A 105 4.43 -12.58 -10.47
N ARG A 106 5.01 -13.73 -10.88
CA ARG A 106 4.43 -14.70 -11.81
C ARG A 106 4.03 -14.08 -13.16
N ILE A 107 4.77 -13.06 -13.61
CA ILE A 107 4.60 -12.44 -14.93
C ILE A 107 5.07 -13.43 -15.99
N THR A 108 4.22 -13.74 -16.98
CA THR A 108 4.52 -14.69 -18.06
C THR A 108 5.14 -13.98 -19.27
N VAL A 109 5.76 -14.74 -20.17
CA VAL A 109 6.29 -14.22 -21.46
C VAL A 109 5.22 -13.52 -22.31
N ASN A 110 3.94 -13.83 -22.11
CA ASN A 110 2.83 -13.21 -22.81
C ASN A 110 2.40 -11.86 -22.20
N ASP A 111 2.72 -11.60 -20.94
CA ASP A 111 2.50 -10.31 -20.27
C ASP A 111 3.62 -9.29 -20.62
N ALA A 112 4.77 -9.81 -21.02
CA ALA A 112 6.00 -9.05 -21.26
C ALA A 112 5.89 -7.96 -22.35
N PRO A 113 5.34 -8.21 -23.55
CA PRO A 113 5.40 -7.25 -24.66
C PRO A 113 4.46 -6.04 -24.49
N VAL A 114 3.48 -6.08 -23.58
CA VAL A 114 2.50 -4.98 -23.39
C VAL A 114 3.03 -3.90 -22.43
N PHE A 115 3.87 -4.25 -21.47
CA PHE A 115 4.28 -3.35 -20.38
C PHE A 115 5.76 -3.03 -20.32
N PHE A 116 6.63 -3.95 -20.77
CA PHE A 116 8.06 -3.82 -20.52
C PHE A 116 8.75 -3.47 -21.84
N ARG A 117 9.19 -2.20 -21.96
CA ARG A 117 10.20 -1.85 -22.98
C ARG A 117 11.40 -2.76 -22.71
N THR A 118 11.69 -3.63 -23.66
CA THR A 118 12.81 -4.58 -23.60
C THR A 118 14.10 -3.86 -23.23
N ASN A 119 14.67 -4.20 -22.07
CA ASN A 119 16.06 -4.00 -21.66
C ASN A 119 16.73 -2.63 -21.91
N ARG A 120 15.98 -1.51 -22.00
CA ARG A 120 16.64 -0.19 -21.99
C ARG A 120 17.04 0.15 -20.55
N PRO A 121 18.32 0.44 -20.27
CA PRO A 121 18.73 0.90 -18.95
C PRO A 121 17.97 2.19 -18.58
N ILE A 122 17.50 2.27 -17.32
CA ILE A 122 16.92 3.50 -16.76
C ILE A 122 18.03 4.54 -16.73
N THR A 123 17.79 5.68 -17.36
CA THR A 123 18.78 6.77 -17.41
C THR A 123 18.48 7.81 -16.34
N ASP A 124 19.49 8.58 -15.90
CA ASP A 124 19.31 9.71 -14.97
C ASP A 124 18.24 10.73 -15.42
N ALA A 125 17.96 10.79 -16.73
CA ALA A 125 16.90 11.63 -17.29
C ALA A 125 15.49 11.10 -16.98
N ASP A 126 15.34 9.77 -16.90
CA ASP A 126 14.07 9.11 -16.55
C ASP A 126 13.74 9.34 -15.06
N GLU A 127 14.74 9.32 -14.16
CA GLU A 127 14.55 9.55 -12.72
C GLU A 127 14.15 11.01 -12.40
N ARG A 128 14.82 11.98 -13.04
CA ARG A 128 14.51 13.41 -12.84
C ARG A 128 13.07 13.78 -13.22
N ARG A 129 12.52 13.09 -14.23
CA ARG A 129 11.13 13.28 -14.66
C ARG A 129 10.11 12.85 -13.61
N VAL A 130 10.43 11.85 -12.80
CA VAL A 130 9.52 11.33 -11.75
C VAL A 130 9.52 12.22 -10.52
N MET A 131 10.67 12.78 -10.13
CA MET A 131 10.80 13.60 -8.90
C MET A 131 10.35 15.05 -9.05
N SER A 132 9.98 15.49 -10.26
CA SER A 132 9.61 16.88 -10.56
C SER A 132 8.09 17.14 -10.57
N ASN A 133 7.27 16.16 -10.19
CA ASN A 133 5.80 16.26 -10.11
C ASN A 133 5.30 16.23 -8.66
#